data_AF-A0A527GI55-F1
#
_entry.id   AF-A0A527GI55-F1
#
_cell.length_a   1.000
_cell.length_b   1.000
_cell.length_c   1.000
_cell.angle_alpha   90.00
_cell.angle_beta   90.00
_cell.angle_gamma   90.00
#
_symmetry.space_group_name_H-M   'P 1'
#
loop_
_entity.id
_entity.type
_entity.pdbx_description
1 polymer ?
#
loop_
_entity_poly.entity_id
_entity_poly.type
_entity_poly.pdbx_seq_one_letter_code
_entity_poly.pdbx_strand_id
1 'polypeptide(L)'
;LDHGLLPIFVLTLSLMVFAAAGAIGGSGFLAVYIAGLISGNSDIRAVTILKRFQDGMSWLAQIIMFLILGLFATPSQFPAIMVPAVLL
;
A
#
# COMPACT_ATOMS: atom_id res chain seq x y z
N LEU A 1 9.19 -4.47 24.30
CA LEU A 1 8.16 -4.39 23.24
C LEU A 1 7.98 -5.79 22.71
N ASP A 2 6.84 -6.43 22.94
CA ASP A 2 6.57 -7.77 22.42
C ASP A 2 6.65 -7.76 20.89
N HIS A 3 7.21 -8.83 20.30
CA HIS A 3 7.48 -8.92 18.86
C HIS A 3 6.24 -8.68 17.98
N GLY A 4 5.02 -8.92 18.49
CA GLY A 4 3.76 -8.69 17.78
C GLY A 4 3.26 -7.25 17.77
N LEU A 5 3.74 -6.37 18.67
CA LEU A 5 3.30 -4.97 18.74
C LEU A 5 4.06 -4.07 17.76
N LEU A 6 5.28 -4.45 17.39
CA LEU A 6 6.14 -3.66 16.50
C LEU A 6 5.50 -3.40 15.12
N PRO A 7 4.91 -4.39 14.42
CA PRO A 7 4.27 -4.14 13.13
C PRO A 7 3.04 -3.22 13.23
N ILE A 8 2.25 -3.36 14.29
CA ILE A 8 1.07 -2.52 14.54
C ILE A 8 1.49 -1.06 14.76
N PHE A 9 2.55 -0.85 15.55
CA PHE A 9 3.08 0.48 15.81
C PHE A 9 3.59 1.15 14.54
N VAL A 10 4.36 0.43 13.71
CA VAL A 10 4.86 0.95 12.43
C VAL A 10 3.70 1.26 11.48
N LEU A 11 2.68 0.39 11.38
CA LEU A 11 1.51 0.64 10.55
C LEU A 11 0.78 1.92 11.01
N THR A 12 0.59 2.07 12.32
CA THR A 12 -0.09 3.23 12.90
C THR A 12 0.69 4.52 12.64
N LEU A 13 2.02 4.50 12.80
CA LEU A 13 2.89 5.63 12.45
C LEU A 13 2.82 5.96 10.96
N SER A 14 2.85 4.96 10.08
CA SER A 14 2.72 5.19 8.63
C SER A 14 1.39 5.86 8.29
N LEU A 15 0.28 5.44 8.90
CA LEU A 15 -1.03 6.07 8.71
C LEU A 15 -1.08 7.49 9.29
N MET A 16 -0.42 7.73 10.42
CA MET A 16 -0.32 9.07 11.01
C MET A 16 0.47 10.02 10.11
N VAL A 17 1.61 9.57 9.54
CA VAL A 17 2.40 10.35 8.58
C VAL A 17 1.58 10.63 7.31
N PHE A 18 0.85 9.64 6.80
CA PHE A 18 -0.04 9.81 5.66
C PHE A 18 -1.08 10.91 5.91
N ALA A 19 -1.79 10.82 7.04
CA ALA A 19 -2.85 11.75 7.40
C ALA A 19 -2.31 13.17 7.68
N ALA A 20 -1.19 13.28 8.39
CA ALA A 20 -0.56 14.56 8.69
C ALA A 20 -0.09 15.28 7.41
N ALA A 21 0.54 14.55 6.49
CA ALA A 21 0.95 15.10 5.20
C ALA A 21 -0.25 15.51 4.33
N GLY A 22 -1.32 14.71 4.32
CA GLY A 22 -2.57 15.06 3.63
C GLY A 22 -3.24 16.31 4.22
N ALA A 23 -3.21 16.48 5.54
CA ALA A 23 -3.81 17.63 6.22
C ALA A 23 -3.15 18.98 5.85
N ILE A 24 -1.86 18.97 5.51
CA ILE A 24 -1.13 20.17 5.06
C ILE A 24 -1.13 20.35 3.53
N GLY A 25 -1.92 19.55 2.80
CA GLY A 25 -2.01 19.59 1.34
C GLY A 25 -0.86 18.88 0.60
N GLY A 26 -0.04 18.11 1.31
CA GLY A 26 1.01 17.29 0.72
C GLY A 26 0.51 15.92 0.25
N SER A 27 1.36 15.21 -0.50
CA SER A 27 1.10 13.81 -0.87
C SER A 27 1.40 12.88 0.29
N GLY A 28 0.34 12.32 0.90
CA GLY A 28 0.46 11.33 1.98
C GLY A 28 1.25 10.09 1.56
N PHE A 29 1.07 9.62 0.32
CA PHE A 29 1.83 8.49 -0.22
C PHE A 29 3.32 8.78 -0.30
N LEU A 30 3.70 9.98 -0.78
CA LEU A 30 5.10 10.38 -0.86
C LEU A 30 5.72 10.53 0.54
N ALA A 31 4.98 11.12 1.49
CA ALA A 31 5.45 11.27 2.86
C ALA A 31 5.72 9.92 3.54
N VAL A 32 4.80 8.96 3.42
CA VAL A 32 5.00 7.61 3.95
C VAL A 32 6.14 6.88 3.25
N TYR A 33 6.28 7.04 1.93
CA TYR A 33 7.39 6.47 1.18
C TYR A 33 8.75 6.98 1.70
N ILE A 34 8.89 8.29 1.89
CA ILE A 34 10.11 8.89 2.43
C ILE A 34 10.37 8.42 3.86
N ALA A 35 9.34 8.39 4.72
CA ALA A 35 9.47 7.86 6.07
C ALA A 35 9.92 6.39 6.09
N GLY A 36 9.37 5.57 5.21
CA GLY A 36 9.75 4.18 5.01
C GLY A 36 11.18 4.02 4.49
N LEU A 37 11.62 4.88 3.56
CA LEU A 37 12.97 4.88 3.03
C LEU A 37 14.01 5.21 4.12
N ILE A 38 13.75 6.25 4.92
CA ILE A 38 14.62 6.66 6.04
C ILE A 38 14.68 5.56 7.11
N SER A 39 13.52 5.00 7.47
CA SER A 39 13.40 3.91 8.44
C SER A 39 14.12 2.65 7.95
N GLY A 40 13.94 2.28 6.67
CA GLY A 40 14.58 1.12 6.05
C GLY A 40 16.10 1.22 5.89
N ASN A 41 16.65 2.44 5.85
CA ASN A 41 18.09 2.68 5.85
C ASN A 41 18.71 2.67 7.27
N SER A 42 17.88 2.60 8.31
CA SER A 42 18.31 2.52 9.71
C SER A 42 18.40 1.06 10.16
N ASP A 43 19.32 0.74 11.08
CA ASP A 43 19.47 -0.63 11.60
C ASP A 43 18.32 -0.99 12.56
N ILE A 44 17.24 -1.56 12.03
CA ILE A 44 16.04 -1.91 12.79
C ILE A 44 16.18 -3.32 13.38
N ARG A 45 16.23 -3.41 14.72
CA ARG A 45 15.98 -4.67 15.45
C ARG A 45 14.58 -5.20 15.10
N ALA A 46 14.50 -6.40 14.53
CA ALA A 46 13.28 -7.08 14.05
C ALA A 46 12.75 -6.70 12.64
N VAL A 47 13.60 -6.17 11.76
CA VAL A 47 13.25 -5.85 10.36
C VAL A 47 12.58 -7.02 9.60
N THR A 48 12.96 -8.27 9.87
CA THR A 48 12.41 -9.46 9.19
C THR A 48 10.93 -9.69 9.50
N ILE A 49 10.52 -9.50 10.76
CA ILE A 49 9.11 -9.68 11.17
C ILE A 49 8.27 -8.56 10.56
N LEU A 50 8.80 -7.33 10.58
CA LEU A 50 8.12 -6.16 10.02
C LEU A 50 7.92 -6.30 8.50
N LYS A 51 8.95 -6.72 7.76
CA LYS A 51 8.88 -6.94 6.32
C LYS A 51 7.81 -7.98 5.97
N ARG A 52 7.82 -9.15 6.63
CA ARG A 52 6.82 -10.19 6.39
C ARG A 52 5.39 -9.71 6.63
N PHE A 53 5.16 -8.92 7.68
CA PHE A 53 3.85 -8.34 7.95
C PHE A 53 3.42 -7.35 6.85
N GLN A 54 4.32 -6.45 6.45
CA GLN A 54 4.07 -5.48 5.39
C GLN A 54 3.86 -6.15 4.01
N ASP A 55 4.58 -7.23 3.72
CA ASP A 55 4.41 -8.02 2.50
C ASP A 55 3.02 -8.65 2.47
N GLY A 56 2.57 -9.24 3.58
CA GLY A 56 1.21 -9.76 3.73
C GLY A 56 0.13 -8.70 3.55
N MET A 57 0.33 -7.51 4.12
CA MET A 57 -0.56 -6.36 3.93
C MET A 57 -0.60 -5.88 2.48
N SER A 58 0.54 -5.83 1.80
CA SER A 58 0.65 -5.42 0.40
C SER A 58 -0.08 -6.40 -0.52
N TRP A 59 0.09 -7.71 -0.25
CA TRP A 59 -0.64 -8.75 -0.96
C TRP A 59 -2.15 -8.68 -0.75
N LEU A 60 -2.58 -8.41 0.49
CA LEU A 60 -4.01 -8.20 0.79
C LEU A 60 -4.56 -6.97 0.06
N ALA A 61 -3.84 -5.84 0.09
CA ALA A 61 -4.23 -4.63 -0.64
C ALA A 61 -4.34 -4.89 -2.15
N GLN A 62 -3.44 -5.71 -2.70
CA GLN A 62 -3.48 -6.12 -4.11
C GLN A 62 -4.72 -6.96 -4.42
N ILE A 63 -5.09 -7.91 -3.57
CA ILE A 63 -6.33 -8.70 -3.73
C ILE A 63 -7.55 -7.77 -3.69
N ILE A 64 -7.60 -6.87 -2.71
CA ILE A 64 -8.71 -5.92 -2.57
C ILE A 64 -8.83 -5.05 -3.81
N MET A 65 -7.71 -4.53 -4.33
CA MET A 65 -7.68 -3.74 -5.56
C MET A 65 -8.23 -4.55 -6.74
N PHE A 66 -7.75 -5.77 -6.98
CA PHE A 66 -8.25 -6.60 -8.08
C PHE A 66 -9.71 -6.98 -7.93
N LEU A 67 -10.16 -7.28 -6.70
CA LEU A 67 -11.56 -7.59 -6.41
C LEU A 67 -12.46 -6.39 -6.73
N ILE A 68 -12.08 -5.18 -6.28
CA ILE A 68 -12.84 -3.96 -6.53
C ILE A 68 -12.88 -3.66 -8.04
N LEU A 69 -11.74 -3.76 -8.73
CA LEU A 69 -11.68 -3.54 -10.17
C LEU A 69 -12.53 -4.56 -10.94
N GLY A 70 -12.50 -5.84 -10.54
CA GLY A 70 -13.31 -6.89 -11.14
C GLY A 70 -14.81 -6.67 -10.90
N LEU A 71 -15.19 -6.19 -9.71
CA LEU A 71 -16.58 -5.84 -9.39
C LEU A 71 -17.05 -4.59 -10.15
N PHE A 72 -16.16 -3.62 -10.35
CA PHE A 72 -16.45 -2.38 -11.06
C PHE A 72 -16.47 -2.56 -12.59
N ALA A 73 -15.80 -3.59 -13.10
CA ALA A 73 -15.77 -3.89 -14.52
C ALA A 73 -17.16 -4.28 -15.03
N THR A 74 -17.59 -3.65 -16.13
CA THR A 74 -18.88 -3.93 -16.78
C THR A 74 -18.65 -4.82 -18.01
N PRO A 75 -18.90 -6.15 -17.93
CA PRO A 75 -18.50 -7.08 -19.00
C PRO A 75 -19.16 -6.79 -20.35
N SER A 76 -20.36 -6.19 -20.35
CA SER A 76 -21.08 -5.81 -21.57
C SER A 76 -20.38 -4.71 -22.39
N GLN A 77 -19.47 -3.94 -21.78
CA GLN A 77 -18.69 -2.92 -22.47
C GLN A 77 -17.40 -3.47 -23.10
N PHE A 78 -16.98 -4.68 -22.74
CA PHE A 78 -15.72 -5.27 -23.20
C PHE A 78 -15.64 -5.47 -24.72
N PRO A 79 -16.70 -5.89 -25.43
CA PRO A 79 -16.64 -6.02 -26.89
C PRO A 79 -16.33 -4.70 -27.61
N ALA A 80 -16.83 -3.57 -27.08
CA ALA A 80 -16.64 -2.25 -27.69
C ALA A 80 -15.18 -1.76 -27.58
N ILE A 81 -14.46 -2.18 -26.55
CA ILE A 81 -13.06 -1.81 -26.31
C ILE A 81 -12.07 -2.90 -26.79
N MET A 82 -12.55 -4.03 -27.29
CA MET A 82 -11.70 -5.18 -27.67
C MET A 82 -10.74 -4.85 -28.81
N VAL A 83 -11.21 -4.16 -29.85
CA VAL A 83 -10.40 -3.76 -31.01
C VAL A 83 -9.28 -2.80 -30.62
N PRO A 84 -9.53 -1.65 -29.94
CA PRO A 84 -8.45 -0.77 -29.51
C PRO A 84 -7.51 -1.42 -28.48
N ALA A 85 -8.00 -2.32 -27.63
CA ALA A 85 -7.16 -2.99 -26.62
C ALA A 85 -6.14 -3.98 -27.21
N VAL A 86 -6.40 -4.57 -28.39
CA VAL A 86 -5.48 -5.51 -29.07
C VAL A 86 -4.52 -4.78 -30.02
N LEU A 87 -4.91 -3.61 -30.52
CA LEU A 87 -4.12 -2.83 -31.49
C LEU A 87 -3.11 -1.86 -30.83
N LEU A 88 -3.28 -1.53 -29.54
CA LEU A 88 -2.35 -0.74 -28.73
C LEU A 88 -1.25 -1.61 -28.12
#